data_AF-A0A0N0BRK1-F1
#
_entry.id   AF-A0A0N0BRK1-F1
#
_cell.length_a   1.000
_cell.length_b   1.000
_cell.length_c   1.000
_cell.angle_alpha   90.00
_cell.angle_beta   90.00
_cell.angle_gamma   90.00
#
_symmetry.space_group_name_H-M   'P 1'
#
loop_
_entity.id
_entity.type
_entity.pdbx_description
1 polymer ?
#
loop_
_entity_poly.entity_id
_entity_poly.type
_entity_poly.pdbx_seq_one_letter_code
_entity_poly.pdbx_strand_id
1 'polypeptide(L)'
;MPPKEVVRIEDRQDRWRYVCPRGHRSWEPTNHHFWCKQCASGDEFDGVFHTLRDQKTGAELARDQIRLLTDAGPYDRKLDGEEGSA
;
A
#
# COMPACT_ATOMS: atom_id res chain seq x y z
N MET A 1 -14.84 8.73 9.89
CA MET A 1 -13.67 7.94 9.47
C MET A 1 -12.61 8.91 9.00
N PRO A 2 -11.32 8.77 9.39
CA PRO A 2 -10.27 9.61 8.83
C PRO A 2 -10.22 9.43 7.31
N PRO A 3 -9.85 10.46 6.55
CA PRO A 3 -9.71 10.35 5.10
C PRO A 3 -8.68 9.26 4.77
N LYS A 4 -9.03 8.35 3.85
CA LYS A 4 -8.09 7.35 3.34
C LYS A 4 -6.99 8.05 2.54
N GLU A 5 -5.73 7.70 2.80
CA GLU A 5 -4.58 8.22 2.07
C GLU A 5 -4.55 7.61 0.67
N VAL A 6 -4.47 8.44 -0.36
CA VAL A 6 -4.49 7.98 -1.75
C VAL A 6 -3.06 7.66 -2.17
N VAL A 7 -2.83 6.43 -2.61
CA VAL A 7 -1.52 5.95 -3.06
C VAL A 7 -1.63 5.50 -4.51
N ARG A 8 -1.00 6.22 -5.43
CA ARG A 8 -0.97 5.84 -6.85
C ARG A 8 0.18 4.88 -7.08
N ILE A 9 -0.12 3.60 -7.31
CA ILE A 9 0.92 2.54 -7.34
C ILE A 9 1.82 2.59 -8.58
N GLU A 10 1.34 3.25 -9.63
CA GLU A 10 2.07 3.49 -10.88
C GLU A 10 2.82 4.83 -10.85
N ASP A 11 2.50 5.71 -9.90
CA ASP A 11 3.19 6.98 -9.74
C ASP A 11 4.54 6.75 -9.05
N ARG A 12 5.60 7.31 -9.66
CA ARG A 12 6.96 7.13 -9.17
C ARG A 12 7.18 7.83 -7.82
N GLN A 13 6.53 8.97 -7.56
CA GLN A 13 6.67 9.71 -6.30
C GLN A 13 5.98 8.95 -5.17
N ASP A 14 4.78 8.44 -5.40
CA ASP A 14 4.07 7.61 -4.41
C ASP A 14 4.82 6.31 -4.12
N ARG A 15 5.37 5.64 -5.14
CA ARG A 15 6.27 4.47 -4.97
C ARG A 15 7.55 4.76 -4.18
N TRP A 16 8.01 6.01 -4.17
CA TRP A 16 9.14 6.44 -3.35
C TRP A 16 8.73 6.79 -1.92
N ARG A 17 7.55 7.40 -1.76
CA ARG A 17 7.01 7.83 -0.48
C ARG A 17 6.51 6.65 0.35
N TYR A 18 5.70 5.76 -0.22
CA TYR A 18 5.13 4.63 0.48
C TYR A 18 6.02 3.41 0.26
N VAL A 19 6.55 2.87 1.35
CA VAL A 19 7.49 1.74 1.35
C VAL A 19 6.98 0.63 2.25
N CYS A 20 7.53 -0.57 2.10
CA CYS A 20 7.24 -1.64 3.05
C CYS A 20 7.73 -1.22 4.46
N PRO A 21 7.26 -1.86 5.55
CA PRO A 21 7.66 -1.50 6.92
C PRO A 21 9.19 -1.53 7.13
N ARG A 22 9.91 -2.34 6.33
CA ARG A 22 11.38 -2.41 6.32
C ARG A 22 12.08 -1.38 5.43
N GLY A 23 11.34 -0.55 4.69
CA GLY A 23 11.88 0.51 3.83
C GLY A 23 12.11 0.12 2.36
N HIS A 24 11.72 -1.09 1.94
CA HIS A 24 11.85 -1.52 0.55
C HIS A 24 10.74 -0.93 -0.33
N ARG A 25 11.08 -0.61 -1.58
CA ARG A 25 10.15 -0.09 -2.60
C ARG A 25 9.59 -1.17 -3.53
N SER A 26 10.15 -2.37 -3.46
CA SER A 26 9.76 -3.54 -4.26
C SER A 26 8.53 -4.25 -3.68
N TRP A 27 7.57 -3.48 -3.18
CA TRP A 27 6.29 -4.00 -2.71
C TRP A 27 5.24 -3.93 -3.81
N GLU A 28 4.28 -4.85 -3.74
CA GLU A 28 3.17 -5.00 -4.66
C GLU A 28 1.89 -5.22 -3.85
N PRO A 29 0.78 -4.57 -4.21
CA PRO A 29 -0.51 -4.82 -3.58
C PRO A 29 -1.14 -6.11 -4.11
N THR A 30 -1.54 -6.97 -3.18
CA THR A 30 -2.38 -8.14 -3.43
C THR A 30 -3.81 -7.83 -2.95
N ASN A 31 -4.82 -8.63 -3.34
CA ASN A 31 -6.26 -8.43 -3.03
C ASN A 31 -6.55 -7.81 -1.64
N HIS A 32 -5.84 -8.21 -0.57
CA HIS A 32 -6.07 -7.69 0.79
C HIS A 32 -4.81 -7.39 1.62
N HIS A 33 -3.62 -7.56 1.05
CA HIS A 33 -2.36 -7.39 1.74
C HIS A 33 -1.31 -6.88 0.76
N PHE A 34 -0.20 -6.42 1.28
CA PHE A 34 0.96 -6.06 0.49
C PHE A 34 1.97 -7.19 0.56
N TRP A 35 2.67 -7.39 -0.54
CA TRP A 35 3.75 -8.34 -0.63
C TRP A 35 5.02 -7.65 -1.10
N CYS A 36 6.17 -7.92 -0.48
CA CYS A 36 7.44 -7.38 -0.91
C CYS A 36 8.37 -8.50 -1.34
N LYS A 37 8.74 -8.46 -2.62
CA LYS A 37 9.69 -9.40 -3.23
C LYS A 37 11.01 -9.48 -2.47
N GLN A 38 11.52 -8.33 -2.02
CA GLN A 38 12.81 -8.26 -1.33
C GLN A 38 12.73 -8.81 0.10
N CYS A 39 11.59 -8.65 0.78
CA CYS A 39 11.36 -9.30 2.06
C CYS A 39 11.20 -10.82 1.90
N ALA A 40 10.41 -11.25 0.91
CA ALA A 40 10.15 -12.66 0.61
C ALA A 40 11.37 -13.43 0.09
N SER A 41 12.39 -12.72 -0.40
CA SER A 41 13.66 -13.33 -0.80
C SER A 41 14.57 -13.63 0.41
N GLY A 42 14.23 -13.13 1.60
CA GLY A 42 14.94 -13.45 2.85
C GLY A 42 14.30 -14.64 3.56
N ASP A 43 15.10 -15.38 4.33
CA ASP A 43 14.65 -16.56 5.07
C ASP A 43 13.75 -16.23 6.28
N GLU A 44 13.76 -14.97 6.73
CA GLU A 44 13.10 -14.55 7.97
C GLU A 44 11.61 -14.21 7.82
N PHE A 45 11.14 -13.83 6.63
CA PHE A 45 9.77 -13.34 6.44
C PHE A 45 9.21 -13.74 5.07
N ASP A 46 7.94 -14.16 5.03
CA ASP A 46 7.17 -14.36 3.78
C ASP A 46 7.00 -13.10 2.92
N GLY A 47 7.40 -11.94 3.45
CA GLY A 47 7.27 -10.65 2.77
C GLY A 47 5.84 -10.14 2.66
N VAL A 48 4.89 -10.77 3.35
CA VAL A 48 3.49 -10.34 3.45
C VAL A 48 3.30 -9.39 4.63
N PHE A 49 2.58 -8.28 4.41
CA PHE A 49 2.25 -7.29 5.44
C PHE A 49 0.99 -6.52 5.10
N HIS A 50 0.36 -5.87 6.09
CA HIS A 50 -0.91 -5.15 5.92
C HIS A 50 -0.78 -3.62 6.06
N THR A 51 0.44 -3.12 6.24
CA THR A 51 0.72 -1.70 6.47
C THR A 51 1.80 -1.19 5.51
N LEU A 52 1.62 0.02 4.98
CA LEU A 52 2.68 0.74 4.28
C LEU A 52 3.25 1.80 5.21
N ARG A 53 4.57 1.98 5.15
CA ARG A 53 5.26 3.05 5.86
C ARG A 53 5.35 4.26 4.95
N ASP A 54 4.81 5.38 5.38
CA ASP A 54 5.01 6.68 4.74
C ASP A 54 6.41 7.19 5.11
N GLN A 55 7.33 7.22 4.15
CA GLN A 55 8.69 7.72 4.33
C GLN A 55 8.72 9.22 4.61
N LYS A 56 7.67 9.97 4.22
CA LYS A 56 7.58 11.41 4.46
C LYS A 56 7.30 11.74 5.92
N THR A 57 6.34 11.04 6.54
CA THR A 57 5.90 11.31 7.92
C THR A 57 6.42 10.30 8.93
N GLY A 58 6.89 9.14 8.47
CA GLY A 58 7.23 8.00 9.29
C GLY A 58 6.02 7.17 9.77
N ALA A 59 4.80 7.54 9.38
CA ALA A 59 3.59 6.86 9.82
C ALA A 59 3.41 5.49 9.15
N GLU A 60 2.86 4.54 9.89
CA GLU A 60 2.42 3.25 9.36
C GLU A 60 0.93 3.33 9.05
N LEU A 61 0.60 3.19 7.77
CA LEU A 61 -0.75 3.28 7.24
C LEU A 61 -1.25 1.86 6.96
N ALA A 62 -2.35 1.47 7.60
CA ALA A 62 -2.96 0.16 7.34
C ALA A 62 -3.65 0.12 5.97
N ARG A 63 -3.83 -1.08 5.40
CA ARG A 63 -4.49 -1.31 4.11
C ARG A 63 -5.87 -0.65 4.00
N ASP A 64 -6.63 -0.60 5.10
CA ASP A 64 -7.95 0.04 5.18
C ASP A 64 -7.89 1.57 5.19
N GLN A 65 -6.76 2.13 5.65
CA GLN A 65 -6.51 3.57 5.66
C GLN A 65 -5.93 4.07 4.33
N ILE A 66 -5.69 3.17 3.37
CA ILE A 66 -5.05 3.47 2.09
C ILE A 66 -6.01 3.15 0.96
N ARG A 67 -6.09 4.08 0.00
CA ARG A 67 -6.79 3.89 -1.27
C ARG A 67 -5.77 3.75 -2.39
N LEU A 68 -5.62 2.55 -2.91
CA LEU A 68 -4.73 2.25 -4.03
C LEU A 68 -5.40 2.65 -5.35
N LEU A 69 -4.72 3.51 -6.11
CA LEU A 69 -5.14 3.91 -7.44
C LEU A 69 -4.11 3.47 -8.49
N THR A 70 -4.64 3.03 -9.62
CA THR A 70 -3.96 2.86 -10.89
C THR A 70 -4.43 3.94 -11.86
N ASP A 71 -3.76 4.07 -13.00
CA ASP A 71 -4.16 4.94 -14.11
C ASP A 71 -5.57 4.59 -14.61
N ALA A 72 -5.95 3.31 -14.51
CA ALA A 72 -7.27 2.81 -14.88
C ALA A 72 -8.36 2.99 -13.79
N GLY A 73 -8.00 3.42 -12.57
CA GLY A 73 -8.93 3.65 -11.46
C GLY A 73 -8.55 2.94 -10.15
N PRO A 74 -9.51 2.67 -9.23
CA PRO A 74 -9.20 1.98 -7.99
C PRO A 74 -8.70 0.55 -8.23
N TYR A 75 -7.64 0.16 -7.53
CA TYR A 75 -7.03 -1.17 -7.68
C TYR A 75 -8.00 -2.29 -7.29
N ASP A 76 -8.55 -2.22 -6.08
CA ASP A 76 -9.66 -3.08 -5.65
C ASP A 76 -10.94 -2.25 -5.52
N ARG A 77 -11.94 -2.50 -6.35
CA ARG A 77 -13.20 -1.74 -6.31
C ARG A 77 -14.01 -1.92 -5.03
N LYS A 78 -13.81 -3.00 -4.26
CA LYS A 78 -14.52 -3.22 -3.00
C LYS A 78 -13.85 -2.48 -1.85
N LEU A 79 -12.53 -2.36 -1.87
CA LEU A 79 -11.73 -1.85 -0.75
C LEU A 79 -11.18 -0.43 -1.00
N ASP A 80 -10.77 -0.15 -2.24
CA ASP A 80 -10.35 1.15 -2.76
C ASP A 80 -11.48 1.88 -3.50
N GLY A 81 -12.66 1.29 -3.57
CA GLY A 81 -13.87 2.00 -3.96
C GLY A 81 -14.13 3.17 -3.03
N GLU A 82 -14.79 4.21 -3.54
CA GLU A 82 -15.44 5.18 -2.66
C GLU A 82 -16.52 4.45 -1.89
N GLU A 83 -16.20 4.02 -0.67
CA GLU A 83 -17.22 3.62 0.30
C GLU A 83 -17.89 4.90 0.81
N GLY A 84 -18.63 5.55 -0.08
CA GLY A 84 -19.77 6.37 0.27
C GLY A 84 -20.94 5.43 0.50
N SER A 85 -20.95 4.73 1.63
CA SER A 85 -22.17 4.06 2.11
C SER A 85 -22.94 5.04 2.98
N ALA A 86 -23.92 5.68 2.32
CA ALA A 86 -25.23 6.15 2.79
C ALA A 86 -25.35 6.83 4.17
#